data_AF-A0A8J8C0A0-F1
#
_entry.id   AF-A0A8J8C0A0-F1
#
_cell.length_a   1.000
_cell.length_b   1.000
_cell.length_c   1.000
_cell.angle_alpha   90.00
_cell.angle_beta   90.00
_cell.angle_gamma   90.00
#
_symmetry.space_group_name_H-M   'P 1'
#
loop_
_entity.id
_entity.type
_entity.pdbx_description
1 polymer ?
#
loop_
_entity_poly.entity_id
_entity_poly.type
_entity_poly.pdbx_seq_one_letter_code
_entity_poly.pdbx_strand_id
1 'polypeptide(L)'
;MNLEFVCKECKKRQRLDVGEVTILHSEKEDKYIHYGREVRCKFCRSTHMEPSHLELTASLLNKVAFPEDAEILLSNEVVGIENDKFMPFTEVNPYFERRIVEEPENGELRLWYANFLRKINEYEKAIAEYEESSRLDSTLIASLINLTDIFYHRSAQYKEKGAVIKAKEYFKRAVDLYNSGNATFATILDKKTVPLWIEDRSEILYPRNEKKNQKNEERKNKR
;
A
#
# COMPACT_ATOMS: atom_id res chain seq x y z
N MET A 1 4.88 11.23 -6.22
CA MET A 1 4.30 12.56 -5.94
C MET A 1 4.48 13.03 -4.51
N ASN A 2 4.93 14.28 -4.30
CA ASN A 2 4.98 14.93 -2.97
C ASN A 2 3.95 16.06 -2.87
N LEU A 3 2.98 15.92 -1.97
CA LEU A 3 1.91 16.90 -1.73
C LEU A 3 1.97 17.49 -0.32
N GLU A 4 1.63 18.77 -0.20
CA GLU A 4 1.40 19.48 1.06
C GLU A 4 0.01 19.16 1.60
N PHE A 5 -0.04 18.86 2.89
CA PHE A 5 -1.26 18.63 3.64
C PHE A 5 -1.30 19.46 4.92
N VAL A 6 -2.51 19.81 5.35
CA VAL A 6 -2.81 20.32 6.69
C VAL A 6 -3.49 19.22 7.50
N CYS A 7 -2.93 18.88 8.67
CA CYS A 7 -3.62 17.99 9.60
C CYS A 7 -4.82 18.71 10.25
N LYS A 8 -6.03 18.15 10.16
CA LYS A 8 -7.22 18.75 10.75
C LYS A 8 -7.20 18.74 12.28
N GLU A 9 -6.48 17.81 12.90
CA GLU A 9 -6.35 17.72 14.36
C GLU A 9 -5.34 18.72 14.91
N CYS A 10 -4.06 18.58 14.54
CA CYS A 10 -2.99 19.38 15.12
C CYS A 10 -2.64 20.64 14.32
N LYS A 11 -3.36 20.92 13.23
CA LYS A 11 -3.19 22.09 12.33
C LYS A 11 -1.80 22.26 11.70
N LYS A 12 -0.92 21.26 11.81
CA LYS A 12 0.43 21.32 11.23
C LYS A 12 0.42 21.03 9.74
N ARG A 13 1.10 21.89 8.98
CA ARG A 13 1.43 21.67 7.56
C ARG A 13 2.58 20.69 7.42
N GLN A 14 2.52 19.84 6.40
CA GLN A 14 3.58 18.88 6.10
C GLN A 14 3.52 18.41 4.66
N ARG A 15 4.69 18.16 4.08
CA ARG A 15 4.82 17.51 2.78
C ARG A 15 4.95 16.00 2.95
N LEU A 16 4.15 15.26 2.20
CA LEU A 16 4.06 13.80 2.23
C LEU A 16 4.27 13.25 0.83
N ASP A 17 5.07 12.19 0.71
CA ASP A 17 5.06 11.34 -0.48
C ASP A 17 3.83 10.45 -0.41
N VAL A 18 2.95 10.63 -1.39
CA VAL A 18 1.65 9.95 -1.46
C VAL A 18 1.60 8.89 -2.56
N GLY A 19 2.71 8.67 -3.26
CA GLY A 19 2.75 7.81 -4.43
C GLY A 19 1.93 8.39 -5.58
N GLU A 20 1.24 7.52 -6.31
CA GLU A 20 0.27 7.87 -7.34
C GLU A 20 -1.01 8.43 -6.73
N VAL A 21 -1.66 9.38 -7.41
CA VAL A 21 -2.93 9.95 -6.96
C VAL A 21 -4.03 9.58 -7.95
N THR A 22 -5.08 8.92 -7.49
CA THR A 22 -6.26 8.63 -8.33
C THR A 22 -7.42 9.50 -7.87
N ILE A 23 -8.03 10.25 -8.79
CA ILE A 23 -9.24 11.01 -8.51
C ILE A 23 -10.39 10.28 -9.18
N LEU A 24 -11.32 9.80 -8.35
CA LEU A 24 -12.55 9.19 -8.80
C LEU A 24 -13.58 10.31 -8.97
N HIS A 25 -14.05 10.49 -10.19
CA HIS A 25 -15.12 11.44 -10.48
C HIS A 25 -16.45 10.76 -10.16
N SER A 26 -17.26 11.38 -9.31
CA SER A 26 -18.65 11.01 -9.13
C SER A 26 -19.58 12.09 -9.68
N GLU A 27 -20.68 11.67 -10.31
CA GLU A 27 -21.77 12.56 -10.74
C GLU A 27 -22.43 13.28 -9.55
N LYS A 28 -22.32 12.72 -8.34
CA LYS A 28 -22.94 13.24 -7.10
C LYS A 28 -22.06 14.23 -6.33
N GLU A 29 -21.19 14.97 -7.01
CA GLU A 29 -20.28 16.02 -6.51
C GLU A 29 -19.17 15.59 -5.52
N ASP A 30 -19.23 14.41 -4.90
CA ASP A 30 -18.17 13.94 -4.02
C ASP A 30 -16.98 13.38 -4.82
N LYS A 31 -15.88 14.13 -4.85
CA LYS A 31 -14.60 13.69 -5.42
C LYS A 31 -13.87 12.82 -4.39
N TYR A 32 -13.68 11.54 -4.69
CA TYR A 32 -12.81 10.69 -3.88
C TYR A 32 -11.38 10.79 -4.40
N ILE A 33 -10.45 11.10 -3.50
CA ILE A 33 -9.02 11.14 -3.81
C ILE A 33 -8.38 9.93 -3.13
N HIS A 34 -7.86 9.03 -3.94
CA HIS A 34 -7.05 7.90 -3.52
C HIS A 34 -5.57 8.27 -3.63
N TYR A 35 -4.83 7.91 -2.59
CA TYR A 35 -3.38 8.03 -2.53
C TYR A 35 -2.78 6.63 -2.52
N GLY A 36 -1.84 6.35 -3.42
CA GLY A 36 -1.19 5.05 -3.53
C GLY A 36 -0.35 4.68 -2.30
N ARG A 37 -0.10 5.63 -1.39
CA ARG A 37 0.57 5.41 -0.09
C ARG A 37 -0.18 6.08 1.04
N GLU A 38 0.09 5.62 2.27
CA GLU A 38 -0.56 6.11 3.47
C GLU A 38 -0.36 7.60 3.65
N VAL A 39 -1.47 8.31 3.91
CA VAL A 39 -1.51 9.72 4.25
C VAL A 39 -1.94 9.88 5.70
N ARG A 40 -0.99 10.24 6.57
CA ARG A 40 -1.27 10.55 7.97
C ARG A 40 -0.33 11.63 8.50
N CYS A 41 -0.71 12.24 9.61
CA CYS A 41 0.08 13.28 10.24
C CYS A 41 1.37 12.72 10.88
N LYS A 42 2.53 13.26 10.49
CA LYS A 42 3.84 12.96 11.11
C LYS A 42 3.92 13.30 12.60
N PHE A 43 3.03 14.14 13.11
CA PHE A 43 3.07 14.67 14.48
C PHE A 43 2.08 13.98 15.43
N CYS A 44 0.79 13.90 15.05
CA CYS A 44 -0.25 13.32 15.90
C CYS A 44 -0.81 11.98 15.36
N ARG A 45 -0.29 11.48 14.23
CA ARG A 45 -0.70 10.22 13.59
C ARG A 45 -2.14 10.16 13.06
N SER A 46 -2.92 11.24 13.20
CA SER A 46 -4.25 11.33 12.59
C SER A 46 -4.21 11.14 11.08
N THR A 47 -5.19 10.42 10.54
CA THR A 47 -5.47 10.25 9.11
C THR A 47 -6.34 11.37 8.54
N HIS A 48 -6.86 12.28 9.38
CA HIS A 48 -7.64 13.45 8.96
C HIS A 48 -6.72 14.54 8.39
N MET A 49 -6.34 14.34 7.13
CA MET A 49 -5.41 15.17 6.38
C MET A 49 -6.13 15.83 5.22
N GLU A 50 -5.94 17.13 5.04
CA GLU A 50 -6.49 17.89 3.91
C GLU A 50 -5.38 18.31 2.97
N PRO A 51 -5.42 17.94 1.68
CA PRO A 51 -4.42 18.39 0.71
C PRO A 51 -4.55 19.89 0.48
N SER A 52 -3.41 20.55 0.21
CA SER A 52 -3.42 21.93 -0.27
C SER A 52 -4.15 22.01 -1.60
N HIS A 53 -5.29 22.72 -1.64
CA HIS A 53 -6.09 22.90 -2.86
C HIS A 53 -5.28 23.43 -4.02
N LEU A 54 -4.33 24.34 -3.77
CA LEU A 54 -3.49 24.93 -4.80
C LEU A 54 -2.57 23.88 -5.44
N GLU A 55 -1.91 23.05 -4.64
CA GLU A 55 -0.99 22.03 -5.17
C GLU A 55 -1.74 20.91 -5.90
N LEU A 56 -2.89 20.49 -5.38
CA LEU A 56 -3.75 19.51 -6.04
C LEU A 56 -4.26 20.07 -7.39
N THR A 57 -4.68 21.34 -7.42
CA THR A 57 -5.14 22.00 -8.65
C THR A 57 -4.01 22.16 -9.66
N ALA A 58 -2.82 22.57 -9.23
CA ALA A 58 -1.66 22.67 -10.10
C ALA A 58 -1.29 21.30 -10.70
N SER A 59 -1.36 20.23 -9.89
CA SER A 59 -1.09 18.88 -10.35
C SER A 59 -2.14 18.38 -11.35
N LEU A 60 -3.41 18.71 -11.13
CA LEU A 60 -4.51 18.45 -12.07
C LEU A 60 -4.33 19.20 -13.39
N LEU A 61 -3.98 20.49 -13.33
CA LEU A 61 -3.70 21.28 -14.53
C LEU A 61 -2.51 20.72 -15.31
N ASN A 62 -1.46 20.26 -14.62
CA ASN A 62 -0.34 19.56 -15.25
C ASN A 62 -0.79 18.26 -15.94
N LYS A 63 -1.72 17.48 -15.36
CA LYS A 63 -2.29 16.30 -16.04
C LYS A 63 -3.01 16.65 -17.34
N VAL A 64 -3.75 17.75 -17.35
CA VAL A 64 -4.46 18.22 -18.55
C VAL A 64 -3.48 18.73 -19.62
N ALA A 65 -2.42 19.44 -19.21
CA ALA A 65 -1.43 19.98 -20.11
C ALA A 65 -0.44 18.92 -20.64
N PHE A 66 -0.09 17.93 -19.82
CA PHE A 66 0.95 16.92 -20.07
C PHE A 66 0.45 15.53 -19.62
N PRO A 67 -0.44 14.88 -20.38
CA PRO A 67 -1.12 13.66 -19.94
C PRO A 67 -0.19 12.46 -19.75
N GLU A 68 0.90 12.37 -20.50
CA GLU A 68 1.86 11.25 -20.45
C GLU A 68 2.76 11.29 -19.21
N ASP A 69 3.04 12.47 -18.66
CA ASP A 69 3.99 12.66 -17.55
C ASP A 69 3.34 12.74 -16.17
N ALA A 70 2.01 12.70 -16.13
CA ALA A 70 1.29 13.12 -14.94
C ALA A 70 0.89 11.96 -14.02
N GLU A 71 1.37 12.05 -12.79
CA GLU A 71 1.16 11.12 -11.65
C GLU A 71 -0.30 11.03 -11.14
N ILE A 72 -1.24 11.71 -11.81
CA ILE A 72 -2.67 11.67 -11.50
C ILE A 72 -3.41 10.79 -12.49
N LEU A 73 -4.16 9.82 -11.99
CA LEU A 73 -5.14 9.05 -12.75
C LEU A 73 -6.56 9.57 -12.52
N LEU A 74 -7.33 9.70 -13.59
CA LEU A 74 -8.77 9.91 -13.54
C LEU A 74 -9.44 8.57 -13.80
N SER A 75 -10.32 8.14 -12.88
CA SER A 75 -11.03 6.87 -13.01
C SER A 75 -12.53 7.07 -12.84
N ASN A 76 -13.30 6.23 -13.51
CA ASN A 76 -14.76 6.20 -13.43
C ASN A 76 -15.22 5.74 -12.04
N GLU A 77 -16.50 5.98 -11.72
CA GLU A 77 -17.15 5.57 -10.46
C GLU A 77 -17.10 4.07 -10.20
N VAL A 78 -16.90 3.28 -11.24
CA VAL A 78 -16.93 1.82 -11.18
C VAL A 78 -15.51 1.27 -11.03
N VAL A 79 -15.30 0.43 -10.03
CA VAL A 79 -14.01 -0.22 -9.77
C VAL A 79 -14.12 -1.73 -9.83
N GLY A 80 -13.05 -2.37 -10.32
CA GLY A 80 -12.91 -3.84 -10.27
C GLY A 80 -12.60 -4.30 -8.84
N ILE A 81 -13.29 -5.34 -8.36
CA ILE A 81 -13.18 -5.84 -6.98
C ILE A 81 -12.72 -7.29 -6.88
N GLU A 82 -13.25 -8.20 -7.72
CA GLU A 82 -12.97 -9.64 -7.72
C GLU A 82 -13.23 -10.15 -9.15
N ASN A 83 -12.36 -10.96 -9.76
CA ASN A 83 -12.62 -11.72 -11.01
C ASN A 83 -13.66 -11.11 -11.99
N ASP A 84 -13.27 -10.08 -12.75
CA ASP A 84 -14.11 -9.37 -13.73
C ASP A 84 -15.40 -8.73 -13.18
N LYS A 85 -15.55 -8.65 -11.86
CA LYS A 85 -16.64 -7.95 -11.19
C LYS A 85 -16.29 -6.50 -10.97
N PHE A 86 -17.19 -5.65 -11.46
CA PHE A 86 -17.10 -4.21 -11.39
C PHE A 86 -18.34 -3.67 -10.67
N MET A 87 -18.18 -2.70 -9.77
CA MET A 87 -19.31 -2.05 -9.10
C MET A 87 -18.99 -0.60 -8.73
N PRO A 88 -20.02 0.23 -8.45
CA PRO A 88 -19.80 1.59 -7.96
C PRO A 88 -18.95 1.60 -6.69
N PHE A 89 -18.01 2.54 -6.60
CA PHE A 89 -17.08 2.65 -5.48
C PHE A 89 -17.77 2.72 -4.11
N THR A 90 -18.93 3.38 -4.06
CA THR A 90 -19.77 3.50 -2.85
C THR A 90 -20.36 2.17 -2.37
N GLU A 91 -20.46 1.17 -3.25
CA GLU A 91 -21.03 -0.15 -2.94
C GLU A 91 -19.95 -1.18 -2.52
N VAL A 92 -18.67 -0.85 -2.69
CA VAL A 92 -17.57 -1.80 -2.47
C VAL A 92 -17.42 -2.18 -1.00
N ASN A 93 -17.50 -1.22 -0.07
CA ASN A 93 -17.37 -1.54 1.35
C ASN A 93 -18.50 -2.45 1.86
N PRO A 94 -19.80 -2.10 1.67
CA PRO A 94 -20.90 -2.99 2.07
C PRO A 94 -20.84 -4.36 1.39
N TYR A 95 -20.32 -4.42 0.16
CA TYR A 95 -20.11 -5.67 -0.55
C TYR A 95 -19.11 -6.57 0.18
N PHE A 96 -17.90 -6.08 0.50
CA PHE A 96 -16.90 -6.87 1.21
C PHE A 96 -17.36 -7.28 2.61
N GLU A 97 -17.98 -6.37 3.37
CA GLU A 97 -18.50 -6.67 4.71
C GLU A 97 -19.48 -7.85 4.69
N ARG A 98 -20.41 -7.88 3.72
CA ARG A 98 -21.32 -9.01 3.54
C ARG A 98 -20.59 -10.29 3.14
N ARG A 99 -19.72 -10.23 2.12
CA ARG A 99 -19.00 -11.39 1.59
C ARG A 99 -18.13 -12.06 2.66
N ILE A 100 -17.51 -11.25 3.51
CA ILE A 100 -16.66 -11.74 4.61
C ILE A 100 -17.47 -12.52 5.65
N VAL A 101 -18.74 -12.17 5.86
CA VAL A 101 -19.65 -12.93 6.72
C VAL A 101 -20.05 -14.25 6.06
N GLU A 102 -20.27 -14.25 4.73
CA GLU A 102 -20.62 -15.44 3.96
C GLU A 102 -19.45 -16.44 3.85
N GLU A 103 -18.22 -15.93 3.67
CA GLU A 103 -17.01 -16.71 3.44
C GLU A 103 -15.87 -16.28 4.38
N PRO A 104 -15.97 -16.53 5.69
CA PRO A 104 -15.03 -16.01 6.68
C PRO A 104 -13.61 -16.56 6.54
N GLU A 105 -13.45 -17.74 5.91
CA GLU A 105 -12.18 -18.44 5.71
C GLU A 105 -11.53 -18.17 4.34
N ASN A 106 -12.12 -17.29 3.52
CA ASN A 106 -11.58 -16.98 2.20
C ASN A 106 -10.43 -15.95 2.28
N GLY A 107 -9.19 -16.42 2.23
CA GLY A 107 -7.99 -15.58 2.30
C GLY A 107 -7.83 -14.60 1.13
N GLU A 108 -8.29 -14.96 -0.07
CA GLU A 108 -8.23 -14.07 -1.23
C GLU A 108 -9.24 -12.92 -1.11
N LEU A 109 -10.45 -13.20 -0.62
CA LEU A 109 -11.45 -12.17 -0.32
C LEU A 109 -10.93 -11.14 0.69
N ARG A 110 -10.23 -11.59 1.74
CA ARG A 110 -9.54 -10.72 2.71
C ARG A 110 -8.49 -9.84 2.05
N LEU A 111 -7.69 -10.39 1.14
CA LEU A 111 -6.70 -9.65 0.36
C LEU A 111 -7.36 -8.55 -0.50
N TRP A 112 -8.45 -8.89 -1.20
CA TRP A 112 -9.20 -7.90 -1.99
C TRP A 112 -9.77 -6.78 -1.11
N TYR A 113 -10.33 -7.13 0.04
CA TYR A 113 -10.84 -6.14 0.98
C TYR A 113 -9.73 -5.25 1.56
N ALA A 114 -8.59 -5.83 1.93
CA ALA A 114 -7.41 -5.09 2.39
C ALA A 114 -6.89 -4.09 1.33
N ASN A 115 -6.87 -4.52 0.06
CA ASN A 115 -6.53 -3.64 -1.07
C ASN A 115 -7.51 -2.46 -1.17
N PHE A 116 -8.80 -2.70 -0.99
CA PHE A 116 -9.82 -1.64 -0.98
C PHE A 116 -9.68 -0.70 0.22
N LEU A 117 -9.51 -1.23 1.44
CA LEU A 117 -9.29 -0.43 2.66
C LEU A 117 -8.07 0.47 2.53
N ARG A 118 -6.99 -0.05 1.92
CA ARG A 118 -5.81 0.75 1.60
C ARG A 118 -6.15 1.92 0.67
N LYS A 119 -7.01 1.70 -0.34
CA LYS A 119 -7.42 2.75 -1.29
C LYS A 119 -8.20 3.89 -0.63
N ILE A 120 -8.94 3.61 0.44
CA ILE A 120 -9.65 4.62 1.23
C ILE A 120 -8.83 5.13 2.43
N ASN A 121 -7.52 4.88 2.44
CA ASN A 121 -6.58 5.31 3.48
C ASN A 121 -6.87 4.74 4.89
N GLU A 122 -7.58 3.62 4.98
CA GLU A 122 -7.88 2.87 6.20
C GLU A 122 -6.78 1.83 6.51
N TYR A 123 -5.53 2.30 6.65
CA TYR A 123 -4.35 1.42 6.68
C TYR A 123 -4.30 0.45 7.85
N GLU A 124 -4.80 0.81 9.04
CA GLU A 124 -4.81 -0.13 10.17
C GLU A 124 -5.77 -1.31 9.93
N LYS A 125 -6.96 -1.03 9.36
CA LYS A 125 -7.89 -2.09 8.95
C LYS A 125 -7.29 -2.92 7.81
N ALA A 126 -6.67 -2.27 6.82
CA ALA A 126 -6.01 -2.96 5.72
C ALA A 126 -4.90 -3.90 6.21
N ILE A 127 -4.06 -3.46 7.17
CA ILE A 127 -3.03 -4.31 7.78
C ILE A 127 -3.65 -5.56 8.41
N ALA A 128 -4.72 -5.39 9.20
CA ALA A 128 -5.40 -6.51 9.86
C ALA A 128 -5.94 -7.52 8.83
N GLU A 129 -6.56 -7.03 7.75
CA GLU A 129 -7.11 -7.89 6.69
C GLU A 129 -5.99 -8.57 5.85
N TYR A 130 -4.85 -7.91 5.61
CA TYR A 130 -3.69 -8.57 4.98
C TYR A 130 -3.07 -9.65 5.88
N GLU A 131 -2.96 -9.38 7.18
CA GLU A 131 -2.44 -10.35 8.16
C GLU A 131 -3.37 -11.57 8.23
N GLU A 132 -4.69 -11.35 8.26
CA GLU A 132 -5.68 -12.41 8.25
C GLU A 132 -5.71 -13.17 6.92
N SER A 133 -5.58 -12.47 5.79
CA SER A 133 -5.42 -13.07 4.46
C SER A 133 -4.23 -14.04 4.44
N SER A 134 -3.06 -13.58 4.91
CA SER A 134 -1.86 -14.42 4.97
C SER A 134 -1.97 -15.57 5.97
N ARG A 135 -2.84 -15.47 6.98
CA ARG A 135 -3.10 -16.53 7.96
C ARG A 135 -4.00 -17.61 7.37
N LEU A 136 -5.06 -17.21 6.66
CA LEU A 136 -6.02 -18.11 6.03
C LEU A 136 -5.42 -18.81 4.81
N ASP A 137 -4.66 -18.09 4.00
CA ASP A 137 -3.91 -18.65 2.88
C ASP A 137 -2.49 -18.08 2.85
N SER A 138 -1.55 -18.91 3.32
CA SER A 138 -0.13 -18.58 3.39
C SER A 138 0.57 -18.51 2.02
N THR A 139 -0.11 -18.89 0.93
CA THR A 139 0.45 -18.85 -0.43
C THR A 139 0.27 -17.49 -1.11
N LEU A 140 -0.61 -16.62 -0.59
CA LEU A 140 -0.93 -15.31 -1.16
C LEU A 140 0.22 -14.32 -0.97
N ILE A 141 1.16 -14.30 -1.90
CA ILE A 141 2.37 -13.46 -1.79
C ILE A 141 2.04 -11.96 -1.79
N ALA A 142 0.93 -11.55 -2.43
CA ALA A 142 0.47 -10.17 -2.46
C ALA A 142 0.24 -9.59 -1.06
N SER A 143 -0.28 -10.39 -0.12
CA SER A 143 -0.49 -9.95 1.26
C SER A 143 0.82 -9.56 1.93
N LEU A 144 1.88 -10.36 1.72
CA LEU A 144 3.22 -10.09 2.27
C LEU A 144 3.90 -8.90 1.60
N ILE A 145 3.75 -8.75 0.28
CA ILE A 145 4.25 -7.59 -0.49
C ILE A 145 3.62 -6.30 0.04
N ASN A 146 2.29 -6.27 0.15
CA ASN A 146 1.57 -5.10 0.62
C ASN A 146 1.94 -4.73 2.06
N LEU A 147 2.02 -5.71 2.98
CA LEU A 147 2.48 -5.47 4.35
C LEU A 147 3.91 -4.91 4.39
N THR A 148 4.82 -5.46 3.58
CA THR A 148 6.19 -4.98 3.45
C THR A 148 6.22 -3.51 3.04
N ASP A 149 5.49 -3.15 1.98
CA ASP A 149 5.47 -1.79 1.44
C ASP A 149 4.86 -0.79 2.43
N ILE A 150 3.78 -1.17 3.14
CA ILE A 150 3.16 -0.34 4.18
C ILE A 150 4.17 -0.04 5.29
N PHE A 151 4.79 -1.07 5.87
CA PHE A 151 5.72 -0.89 6.98
C PHE A 151 7.02 -0.21 6.55
N TYR A 152 7.48 -0.45 5.32
CA TYR A 152 8.61 0.27 4.75
C TYR A 152 8.29 1.77 4.62
N HIS A 153 7.14 2.13 4.05
CA HIS A 153 6.69 3.52 3.95
C HIS A 153 6.58 4.18 5.33
N ARG A 154 6.03 3.46 6.32
CA ARG A 154 5.98 3.94 7.72
C ARG A 154 7.34 4.19 8.33
N SER A 155 8.32 3.36 8.02
CA SER A 155 9.70 3.62 8.43
C SER A 155 10.28 4.85 7.72
N ALA A 156 10.15 4.92 6.39
CA ALA A 156 10.78 5.94 5.57
C ALA A 156 10.19 7.33 5.82
N GLN A 157 8.86 7.46 5.69
CA GLN A 157 8.12 8.72 5.75
C GLN A 157 7.82 9.17 7.18
N TYR A 158 7.43 8.23 8.04
CA TYR A 158 6.86 8.54 9.37
C TYR A 158 7.82 8.29 10.52
N LYS A 159 8.99 7.71 10.24
CA LYS A 159 10.01 7.28 11.23
C LYS A 159 9.38 6.45 12.35
N GLU A 160 8.41 5.60 12.01
CA GLU A 160 7.72 4.77 12.99
C GLU A 160 8.67 3.71 13.56
N LYS A 161 8.75 3.66 14.89
CA LYS A 161 9.62 2.73 15.61
C LYS A 161 9.17 1.29 15.32
N GLY A 162 10.12 0.43 14.93
CA GLY A 162 9.84 -0.98 14.64
C GLY A 162 9.26 -1.24 13.24
N ALA A 163 8.83 -0.22 12.50
CA ALA A 163 8.25 -0.42 11.17
C ALA A 163 9.27 -1.04 10.19
N VAL A 164 10.54 -0.64 10.25
CA VAL A 164 11.59 -1.28 9.41
C VAL A 164 11.81 -2.76 9.74
N ILE A 165 11.63 -3.14 11.02
CA ILE A 165 11.79 -4.53 11.45
C ILE A 165 10.65 -5.37 10.88
N LYS A 166 9.40 -4.90 11.01
CA LYS A 166 8.24 -5.54 10.40
C LYS A 166 8.36 -5.63 8.88
N ALA A 167 8.81 -4.57 8.22
CA ALA A 167 9.04 -4.57 6.78
C ALA A 167 10.07 -5.63 6.37
N LYS A 168 11.20 -5.73 7.09
CA LYS A 168 12.23 -6.76 6.86
C LYS A 168 11.71 -8.18 7.07
N GLU A 169 10.85 -8.39 8.06
CA GLU A 169 10.23 -9.67 8.35
C GLU A 169 9.27 -10.11 7.24
N TYR A 170 8.31 -9.26 6.87
CA TYR A 170 7.36 -9.56 5.79
C TYR A 170 8.08 -9.73 4.44
N PHE A 171 9.11 -8.93 4.17
CA PHE A 171 9.93 -9.06 2.98
C PHE A 171 10.60 -10.43 2.92
N LYS A 172 11.23 -10.86 4.02
CA LYS A 172 11.87 -12.17 4.08
C LYS A 172 10.86 -13.29 3.79
N ARG A 173 9.68 -13.23 4.41
CA ARG A 173 8.60 -14.21 4.17
C ARG A 173 8.15 -14.22 2.70
N ALA A 174 8.01 -13.05 2.07
CA ALA A 174 7.66 -12.95 0.65
C ALA A 174 8.73 -13.60 -0.26
N VAL A 175 10.01 -13.34 0.02
CA VAL A 175 11.14 -13.93 -0.73
C VAL A 175 11.20 -15.44 -0.55
N ASP A 176 11.05 -15.93 0.68
CA ASP A 176 11.04 -17.36 1.00
C ASP A 176 9.88 -18.06 0.26
N LEU A 177 8.67 -17.46 0.30
CA LEU A 177 7.49 -17.98 -0.40
C LEU A 177 7.68 -17.99 -1.92
N TYR A 178 8.20 -16.90 -2.51
CA TYR A 178 8.50 -16.83 -3.93
C TYR A 178 9.47 -17.93 -4.37
N ASN A 179 10.59 -18.07 -3.65
CA ASN A 179 11.63 -19.05 -3.97
C ASN A 179 11.19 -20.51 -3.75
N SER A 180 10.18 -20.74 -2.91
CA SER A 180 9.61 -22.08 -2.72
C SER A 180 8.85 -22.60 -3.95
N GLY A 181 8.45 -21.71 -4.87
CA GLY A 181 7.60 -22.05 -6.02
C GLY A 181 6.12 -22.20 -5.69
N ASN A 182 5.72 -22.08 -4.41
CA ASN A 182 4.33 -22.26 -3.96
C ASN A 182 3.52 -20.95 -3.90
N ALA A 183 4.09 -19.82 -4.33
CA ALA A 183 3.42 -18.53 -4.31
C ALA A 183 2.22 -18.49 -5.28
N THR A 184 1.07 -18.05 -4.79
CA THR A 184 -0.07 -17.64 -5.60
C THR A 184 -0.04 -16.13 -5.82
N PHE A 185 -0.43 -15.69 -7.01
CA PHE A 185 -0.28 -14.31 -7.49
C PHE A 185 -1.63 -13.59 -7.60
N ALA A 186 -2.59 -13.93 -6.74
CA ALA A 186 -3.87 -13.23 -6.69
C ALA A 186 -3.64 -11.71 -6.57
N THR A 187 -4.42 -10.92 -7.31
CA THR A 187 -4.32 -9.45 -7.40
C THR A 187 -3.05 -8.89 -8.06
N ILE A 188 -2.08 -9.73 -8.43
CA ILE A 188 -0.85 -9.33 -9.16
C ILE A 188 -1.06 -9.62 -10.65
N LEU A 189 -1.23 -8.56 -11.44
CA LEU A 189 -1.51 -8.66 -12.88
C LEU A 189 -0.35 -9.27 -13.68
N ASP A 190 0.89 -8.85 -13.39
CA ASP A 190 2.08 -9.37 -14.07
C ASP A 190 3.04 -10.02 -13.05
N LYS A 191 3.19 -11.34 -13.14
CA LYS A 191 4.08 -12.12 -12.27
C LYS A 191 5.54 -11.70 -12.37
N LYS A 192 5.96 -11.08 -13.48
CA LYS A 192 7.33 -10.56 -13.66
C LYS A 192 7.63 -9.37 -12.75
N THR A 193 6.61 -8.72 -12.20
CA THR A 193 6.78 -7.62 -11.26
C THR A 193 7.36 -8.08 -9.92
N VAL A 194 7.12 -9.34 -9.51
CA VAL A 194 7.57 -9.84 -8.21
C VAL A 194 9.10 -9.96 -8.13
N PRO A 195 9.82 -10.57 -9.10
CA PRO A 195 11.28 -10.53 -9.13
C PRO A 195 11.87 -9.12 -9.07
N LEU A 196 11.31 -8.18 -9.84
CA LEU A 196 11.76 -6.79 -9.87
C LEU A 196 11.55 -6.10 -8.52
N TRP A 197 10.39 -6.35 -7.89
CA TRP A 197 10.10 -5.86 -6.54
C TRP A 197 11.06 -6.46 -5.51
N ILE A 198 11.39 -7.77 -5.61
CA ILE A 198 12.36 -8.42 -4.72
C ILE A 198 13.73 -7.76 -4.85
N GLU A 199 14.19 -7.51 -6.07
CA GLU A 199 15.48 -6.87 -6.34
C GLU A 199 15.52 -5.46 -5.73
N ASP A 200 14.57 -4.60 -6.08
CA ASP A 200 14.45 -3.23 -5.56
C ASP A 200 14.42 -3.19 -4.03
N ARG A 201 13.55 -3.99 -3.42
CA ARG A 201 13.41 -4.01 -1.95
C ARG A 201 14.59 -4.66 -1.24
N SER A 202 15.33 -5.57 -1.87
CA SER A 202 16.56 -6.12 -1.30
C SER A 202 17.63 -5.05 -1.14
N GLU A 203 17.79 -4.16 -2.12
CA GLU A 203 18.77 -3.08 -2.05
C GLU A 203 18.41 -2.04 -0.99
N ILE A 204 17.12 -1.73 -0.88
CA ILE A 204 16.58 -0.76 0.08
C ILE A 204 16.63 -1.28 1.52
N LEU A 205 16.13 -2.50 1.76
CA LEU A 205 16.01 -3.05 3.11
C LEU A 205 17.33 -3.65 3.60
N TYR A 206 18.21 -4.13 2.71
CA TYR A 206 19.49 -4.75 3.05
C TYR A 206 20.65 -4.13 2.26
N PRO A 207 20.98 -2.85 2.52
CA PRO A 207 22.03 -2.16 1.78
C PRO A 207 23.37 -2.89 1.94
N ARG A 208 24.19 -2.91 0.88
CA ARG A 208 25.44 -3.71 0.77
C ARG A 208 26.42 -3.54 1.94
N ASN A 209 26.37 -2.39 2.63
CA ASN A 209 27.22 -2.10 3.79
C ASN A 209 26.81 -2.90 5.04
N GLU A 210 25.53 -3.22 5.22
CA GLU A 210 25.04 -4.10 6.30
C GLU A 210 25.44 -5.56 6.06
N LYS A 211 25.45 -6.01 4.79
CA LYS A 211 25.83 -7.38 4.41
C LYS A 211 27.30 -7.71 4.74
N LYS A 212 28.20 -6.72 4.70
CA LYS A 212 29.61 -6.90 5.12
C LYS A 212 29.72 -7.11 6.64
N ASN A 213 28.89 -6.42 7.42
CA ASN A 213 28.91 -6.54 8.88
C ASN A 213 28.33 -7.88 9.34
N GLN A 214 27.22 -8.34 8.75
CA GLN A 214 26.64 -9.67 9.06
C GLN A 214 27.61 -10.82 8.74
N LYS A 215 28.28 -10.79 7.58
CA LYS A 215 29.30 -11.80 7.23
C LYS A 215 30.50 -11.78 8.19
N ASN A 216 30.84 -10.63 8.76
CA ASN A 216 31.93 -10.52 9.73
C ASN A 216 31.50 -11.04 11.13
N GLU A 217 30.24 -10.85 11.52
CA GLU A 217 29.69 -11.39 12.76
C GLU A 217 29.53 -12.92 12.70
N GLU A 218 29.01 -13.47 11.60
CA GLU A 218 28.93 -14.93 11.40
C GLU A 218 30.32 -15.60 11.42
N ARG A 219 31.37 -14.92 10.93
CA ARG A 219 32.75 -15.40 11.01
C ARG A 219 33.34 -15.33 12.41
N LYS A 220 32.89 -14.39 13.24
CA LYS A 220 33.30 -14.28 14.65
C LYS A 220 32.62 -15.34 15.52
N ASN A 221 31.36 -15.66 15.27
CA ASN A 221 30.62 -16.69 16.03
C ASN A 221 31.02 -18.13 15.66
N LYS A 222 31.83 -18.33 14.62
CA LYS A 222 32.39 -19.64 14.21
C LYS A 222 33.83 -19.85 14.67
N ARG A 223 34.41 -18.92 15.42
CA ARG A 223 35.74 -19.02 16.05
C ARG A 223 35.57 -19.14 17.55
#